data_AF-A0A376M049-F1
#
_entry.id   AF-A0A376M049-F1
#
_cell.length_a   1.000
_cell.length_b   1.000
_cell.length_c   1.000
_cell.angle_alpha   90.00
_cell.angle_beta   90.00
_cell.angle_gamma   90.00
#
_symmetry.space_group_name_H-M   'P 1'
#
loop_
_entity.id
_entity.type
_entity.pdbx_description
1 polymer ?
#
loop_
_entity_poly.entity_id
_entity_poly.type
_entity_poly.pdbx_seq_one_letter_code
_entity_poly.pdbx_strand_id
1 'polypeptide(L)' 'MVTFETVMEIKILHKQGMSSRAIARELGISRNTVKRYLQAKSEPPKYT' A
#
# COMPACT_ATOMS: atom_id res chain seq x y z
N MET A 1 -7.75 -8.87 5.95
CA MET A 1 -8.18 -8.00 4.83
C MET A 1 -7.36 -6.72 4.87
N VAL A 2 -7.01 -6.13 3.72
CA VAL A 2 -6.34 -4.81 3.67
C VAL A 2 -7.44 -3.77 3.49
N THR A 3 -7.49 -2.75 4.35
CA THR A 3 -8.53 -1.71 4.32
C THR A 3 -8.15 -0.60 3.34
N PHE A 4 -9.12 0.26 2.99
CA PHE A 4 -8.86 1.45 2.17
C PHE A 4 -7.81 2.37 2.81
N GLU A 5 -7.87 2.53 4.13
CA GLU A 5 -6.90 3.32 4.91
C GLU A 5 -5.48 2.78 4.72
N THR A 6 -5.28 1.46 4.87
CA THR A 6 -3.95 0.84 4.67
C THR A 6 -3.45 1.03 3.24
N VAL A 7 -4.34 0.99 2.23
CA VAL A 7 -3.96 1.24 0.82
C VAL A 7 -3.55 2.69 0.61
N MET A 8 -4.25 3.64 1.21
CA MET A 8 -3.90 5.06 1.14
C MET A 8 -2.56 5.31 1.83
N GLU A 9 -2.36 4.72 3.01
CA GLU A 9 -1.12 4.82 3.77
C GLU A 9 0.09 4.27 3.01
N ILE A 10 -0.05 3.11 2.35
CA ILE A 10 0.97 2.58 1.42
C ILE A 10 1.37 3.62 0.36
N LYS A 11 0.38 4.29 -0.25
CA LYS A 11 0.63 5.28 -1.31
C LYS A 11 1.28 6.56 -0.77
N ILE A 12 0.88 7.01 0.42
CA ILE A 12 1.46 8.19 1.09
C ILE A 12 2.92 7.93 1.45
N LEU A 13 3.22 6.82 2.14
CA LEU A 13 4.57 6.46 2.56
C LEU A 13 5.51 6.28 1.35
N HIS A 14 5.02 5.68 0.26
CA HIS A 14 5.79 5.56 -0.97
C HIS A 14 6.06 6.92 -1.64
N LYS A 15 5.07 7.83 -1.66
CA LYS A 15 5.28 9.21 -2.14
C LYS A 15 6.27 9.99 -1.30
N GLN A 16 6.40 9.69 -0.01
CA GLN A 16 7.43 10.24 0.88
C GLN A 16 8.83 9.63 0.63
N GLY A 17 8.98 8.70 -0.32
CA GLY A 17 10.25 8.11 -0.69
C GLY A 17 10.59 6.81 0.03
N MET A 18 9.68 6.25 0.83
CA MET A 18 9.93 4.97 1.49
C MET A 18 9.94 3.81 0.49
N SER A 19 10.90 2.90 0.66
CA SER A 19 10.93 1.66 -0.13
C SER A 19 9.76 0.74 0.25
N SER A 20 9.30 -0.10 -0.68
CA SER A 20 8.24 -1.09 -0.39
C SER A 20 8.59 -2.03 0.76
N ARG A 21 9.89 -2.22 1.07
CA ARG A 21 10.37 -3.06 2.17
C ARG A 21 10.25 -2.35 3.52
N ALA A 22 10.46 -1.03 3.55
CA ALA A 22 10.22 -0.21 4.73
C ALA A 22 8.72 -0.14 5.05
N ILE A 23 7.89 0.14 4.04
CA ILE A 23 6.43 0.20 4.18
C ILE A 23 5.85 -1.13 4.69
N ALA A 24 6.35 -2.26 4.18
CA ALA A 24 5.93 -3.58 4.64
C ALA A 24 6.21 -3.81 6.13
N ARG A 25 7.38 -3.34 6.62
CA ARG A 25 7.75 -3.44 8.03
C ARG A 25 6.92 -2.49 8.90
N GLU A 26 6.66 -1.28 8.41
CA GLU A 26 5.88 -0.26 9.11
C GLU A 26 4.43 -0.71 9.32
N LEU A 27 3.79 -1.20 8.26
CA LEU A 27 2.37 -1.56 8.27
C LEU A 27 2.11 -3.02 8.67
N GLY A 28 3.15 -3.82 8.96
CA GLY A 28 3.01 -5.22 9.34
C GLY A 28 2.40 -6.12 8.24
N ILE A 29 2.59 -5.77 6.96
CA ILE A 29 2.03 -6.50 5.81
C ILE A 29 3.13 -7.05 4.90
N SER A 30 2.78 -8.00 4.03
CA SER A 30 3.74 -8.56 3.09
C SER A 30 4.21 -7.51 2.05
N ARG A 31 5.49 -7.58 1.66
CA ARG A 31 6.04 -6.74 0.58
C ARG A 31 5.28 -6.93 -0.75
N ASN A 32 4.76 -8.14 -1.00
CA ASN A 32 3.97 -8.42 -2.20
C ASN A 32 2.65 -7.66 -2.19
N THR A 33 2.03 -7.54 -1.02
CA THR A 33 0.82 -6.72 -0.82
C THR A 33 1.11 -5.26 -1.13
N VAL A 34 2.20 -4.71 -0.58
CA VAL A 34 2.64 -3.33 -0.86
C VAL A 34 2.85 -3.12 -2.37
N LYS A 35 3.60 -4.02 -3.02
CA LYS A 35 3.88 -3.94 -4.46
C LYS A 35 2.60 -3.96 -5.29
N ARG A 36 1.66 -4.85 -4.97
CA ARG A 36 0.36 -4.96 -5.65
C ARG A 36 -0.42 -3.64 -5.59
N TYR A 37 -0.49 -3.01 -4.42
CA TYR A 37 -1.25 -1.76 -4.25
C TYR A 37 -0.55 -0.51 -4.80
N LEU A 38 0.79 -0.53 -4.91
CA LEU A 38 1.52 0.52 -5.62
C LEU A 38 1.38 0.42 -7.15
N GLN A 39 1.25 -0.80 -7.67
CA GLN A 39 1.09 -1.06 -9.11
C GLN A 39 -0.35 -0.98 -9.60
N ALA A 40 -1.33 -1.10 -8.70
CA ALA A 40 -2.73 -0.94 -9.04
C ALA A 40 -2.93 0.47 -9.62
N LYS A 41 -3.31 0.53 -10.91
CA LYS A 41 -3.74 1.77 -11.57
C LYS A 41 -4.86 2.39 -10.72
N SER A 42 -4.91 3.72 -10.72
CA SER A 42 -5.63 4.61 -9.80
C SER A 42 -7.14 4.42 -9.62
N GLU A 43 -7.72 3.29 -10.01
CA GLU A 43 -9.02 2.91 -9.53
C GLU A 43 -8.92 2.73 -8.01
N PRO A 44 -9.59 3.59 -7.22
CA PRO A 44 -9.77 3.29 -5.82
C PRO A 44 -10.48 1.93 -5.77
N PRO A 45 -9.97 0.97 -4.97
CA PRO A 45 -10.59 -0.33 -4.90
C PRO A 45 -12.07 -0.15 -4.52
N LYS A 46 -12.98 -0.57 -5.41
CA LYS A 46 -14.41 -0.61 -5.14
C LYS A 46 -14.64 -1.71 -4.11
N TYR A 47 -15.00 -1.32 -2.91
CA TYR A 47 -15.47 -2.23 -1.86
C TYR A 47 -16.98 -2.02 -1.68
N THR A 48 -17.73 -3.12 -1.77
CA THR A 48 -19.17 -3.23 -1.44
C THR A 48 -19.32 -3.52 0.04
#